data_AF-R7SD56-F1
#
_entry.id   AF-R7SD56-F1
#
_cell.length_a   1.000
_cell.length_b   1.000
_cell.length_c   1.000
_cell.angle_alpha   90.00
_cell.angle_beta   90.00
_cell.angle_gamma   90.00
#
_symmetry.space_group_name_H-M   'P 1'
#
loop_
_entity.id
_entity.type
_entity.pdbx_description
1 polymer ?
#
loop_
_entity_poly.entity_id
_entity_poly.type
_entity_poly.pdbx_seq_one_letter_code
_entity_poly.pdbx_strand_id
1 'polypeptide(L)'
;MPMHKIPNFAFGTVARRHVVRIFLPRLWRQGEDPIVTPLHLARIYNRVVLPLVKEMFPNEATHWPASYRGAELLAQTCGQGGFARMGYDVQPDRLAEFGERVLVRLGEVDQAYRNAYFGHELRGYKGATAHNPDEEEEREGSLETMLSVLDRDQVDEDRWYIDVAMEFGRRGHVVTWASRSHAEILLAICPGLRREHVERRMKSKQYHLDRLSHLLEVAGFRAEMEFWGRKEVLWAQCYTTDKAASAQLHNGIFKTRWPSELLKESELDRLLRDMVKMSEMLAICAGKGEVEEGVEATAQDACARVEVRVTLAQALTDLVDLPDGLLERGLLQIPSWQWW
;
A
#
# COMPACT_ATOMS: atom_id res chain seq x y z
N MET A 1 16.82 8.41 11.86
CA MET A 1 16.33 7.01 11.84
C MET A 1 15.16 6.94 10.88
N PRO A 2 15.11 5.97 9.94
CA PRO A 2 13.98 5.83 9.04
C PRO A 2 12.66 5.60 9.80
N MET A 3 11.60 6.30 9.43
CA MET A 3 10.30 6.24 10.11
C MET A 3 9.74 4.81 10.20
N HIS A 4 9.93 3.99 9.15
CA HIS A 4 9.48 2.60 9.11
C HIS A 4 10.22 1.66 10.09
N LYS A 5 11.32 2.10 10.70
CA LYS A 5 12.04 1.36 11.75
C LYS A 5 11.63 1.76 13.16
N ILE A 6 10.75 2.75 13.31
CA ILE A 6 10.30 3.22 14.62
C ILE A 6 9.06 2.41 15.03
N PRO A 7 9.03 1.83 16.25
CA PRO A 7 7.84 1.16 16.77
C PRO A 7 6.63 2.09 16.71
N ASN A 8 5.56 1.62 16.09
CA ASN A 8 4.33 2.39 15.91
C ASN A 8 3.11 1.47 15.89
N PHE A 9 1.93 2.06 16.09
CA PHE A 9 0.66 1.36 15.97
C PHE A 9 -0.39 2.29 15.35
N ALA A 10 -1.39 1.69 14.70
CA ALA A 10 -2.55 2.43 14.20
C ALA A 10 -3.38 2.91 15.39
N PHE A 11 -3.54 4.22 15.51
CA PHE A 11 -4.27 4.86 16.61
C PHE A 11 -5.70 5.23 16.19
N GLY A 12 -5.86 5.72 14.96
CA GLY A 12 -7.15 6.13 14.44
C GLY A 12 -7.22 6.06 12.93
N THR A 13 -8.40 6.30 12.40
CA THR A 13 -8.65 6.43 10.96
C THR A 13 -9.48 7.67 10.70
N VAL A 14 -9.17 8.38 9.62
CA VAL A 14 -9.98 9.48 9.11
C VAL A 14 -10.53 9.05 7.76
N ALA A 15 -11.83 9.23 7.57
CA ALA A 15 -12.54 8.75 6.39
C ALA A 15 -12.20 7.26 6.09
N ARG A 16 -12.15 6.87 4.82
CA ARG A 16 -11.93 5.47 4.41
C ARG A 16 -10.46 5.09 4.19
N ARG A 17 -9.57 6.08 3.99
CA ARG A 17 -8.26 5.88 3.34
C ARG A 17 -7.09 6.53 4.06
N HIS A 18 -7.30 7.06 5.26
CA HIS A 18 -6.27 7.67 6.07
C HIS A 18 -6.18 6.97 7.43
N VAL A 19 -4.98 6.52 7.77
CA VAL A 19 -4.63 5.94 9.07
C VAL A 19 -3.73 6.92 9.80
N VAL A 20 -4.09 7.26 11.03
CA VAL A 20 -3.23 7.99 11.96
C VAL A 20 -2.51 6.98 12.84
N ARG A 21 -1.19 7.10 12.91
CA ARG A 21 -0.31 6.23 13.69
C ARG A 21 0.36 7.02 14.81
N ILE A 22 0.57 6.39 15.95
CA ILE A 22 1.45 6.94 16.99
C ILE A 22 2.78 6.23 16.89
N PHE A 23 3.85 7.02 16.76
CA PHE A 23 5.23 6.58 16.76
C PHE A 23 5.82 6.72 18.15
N LEU A 24 6.60 5.72 18.59
CA LEU A 24 7.22 5.66 19.92
C LEU A 24 8.75 5.53 19.78
N PRO A 25 9.47 6.64 19.51
CA PRO A 25 10.91 6.61 19.19
C PRO A 25 11.79 5.96 20.25
N ARG A 26 11.43 6.08 21.53
CA ARG A 26 12.21 5.54 22.65
C ARG A 26 12.02 4.04 22.88
N LEU A 27 11.06 3.40 22.19
CA LEU A 27 10.97 1.95 22.14
C LEU A 27 11.88 1.33 21.08
N TRP A 28 12.46 2.15 20.19
CA TRP A 28 13.34 1.64 19.16
C TRP A 28 14.60 1.03 19.77
N ARG A 29 14.98 -0.14 19.24
CA ARG A 29 16.23 -0.82 19.56
C ARG A 29 16.86 -1.31 18.26
N GLN A 30 18.17 -1.16 18.17
CA GLN A 30 18.92 -1.56 16.99
C GLN A 30 18.85 -3.08 16.82
N GLY A 31 18.42 -3.52 15.63
CA GLY A 31 18.32 -4.95 15.30
C GLY A 31 17.03 -5.63 15.77
N GLU A 32 16.13 -4.92 16.47
CA GLU A 32 14.81 -5.42 16.83
C GLU A 32 13.74 -4.95 15.83
N ASP A 33 12.69 -5.75 15.67
CA ASP A 33 11.54 -5.37 14.87
C ASP A 33 10.78 -4.20 15.52
N PRO A 34 10.21 -3.27 14.72
CA PRO A 34 9.50 -2.10 15.22
C PRO A 34 8.10 -2.43 15.74
N ILE A 35 8.00 -3.35 16.70
CA ILE A 35 6.73 -3.89 17.20
C ILE A 35 6.36 -3.25 18.54
N VAL A 36 5.13 -2.73 18.61
CA VAL A 36 4.52 -2.33 19.89
C VAL A 36 3.78 -3.53 20.45
N THR A 37 4.28 -4.06 21.57
CA THR A 37 3.72 -5.29 22.16
C THR A 37 2.31 -5.07 22.71
N PRO A 38 1.49 -6.13 22.85
CA PRO A 38 0.17 -6.05 23.49
C PRO A 38 0.22 -5.45 24.90
N LEU A 39 1.33 -5.65 25.63
CA LEU A 39 1.54 -5.04 26.95
C LEU A 39 1.59 -3.50 26.87
N HIS A 40 2.30 -2.96 25.87
CA HIS A 40 2.35 -1.52 25.64
C HIS A 40 0.98 -0.98 25.21
N LEU A 41 0.30 -1.65 24.28
CA LEU A 41 -1.04 -1.26 23.83
C LEU A 41 -2.05 -1.26 24.98
N ALA A 42 -2.03 -2.28 25.84
CA ALA A 42 -2.87 -2.34 27.03
C ALA A 42 -2.59 -1.20 28.01
N ARG A 43 -1.30 -0.88 28.23
CA ARG A 43 -0.91 0.25 29.08
C ARG A 43 -1.39 1.57 28.51
N ILE A 44 -1.17 1.81 27.21
CA ILE A 44 -1.56 3.04 26.52
C ILE A 44 -3.09 3.21 26.58
N TYR A 45 -3.86 2.19 26.19
CA TYR A 45 -5.31 2.29 26.22
C TYR A 45 -5.85 2.56 27.63
N ASN A 46 -5.43 1.75 28.61
CA ASN A 46 -6.00 1.81 29.96
C ASN A 46 -5.53 3.04 30.77
N ARG A 47 -4.34 3.57 30.51
CA ARG A 47 -3.73 4.66 31.31
C ARG A 47 -3.71 6.01 30.61
N VAL A 48 -3.86 6.04 29.29
CA VAL A 48 -3.86 7.27 28.50
C VAL A 48 -5.21 7.49 27.85
N VAL A 49 -5.60 6.63 26.92
CA VAL A 49 -6.74 6.87 26.03
C VAL A 49 -8.06 6.86 26.80
N LEU A 50 -8.37 5.78 27.51
CA LEU A 50 -9.65 5.64 28.20
C LEU A 50 -9.85 6.70 29.30
N PRO A 51 -8.86 7.04 30.15
CA PRO A 51 -8.99 8.15 31.10
C PRO A 51 -9.25 9.50 30.42
N LEU A 52 -8.54 9.82 29.33
CA LEU A 52 -8.76 11.06 28.58
C LEU A 52 -10.16 11.10 27.95
N VAL A 53 -10.63 9.97 27.41
CA VAL A 53 -11.98 9.88 26.85
C VAL A 53 -13.03 10.10 27.94
N LYS A 54 -12.86 9.54 29.14
CA LYS A 54 -13.78 9.78 30.26
C LYS A 54 -13.79 11.24 30.74
N GLU A 55 -12.65 11.91 30.66
CA GLU A 55 -12.51 13.32 31.03
C GLU A 55 -13.15 14.24 29.98
N MET A 56 -12.89 14.00 28.70
CA MET A 56 -13.27 14.89 27.60
C MET A 56 -14.62 14.57 26.97
N PHE A 57 -15.05 13.31 27.00
CA PHE A 57 -16.23 12.78 26.31
C PHE A 57 -17.02 11.84 27.25
N PRO A 58 -17.53 12.33 28.40
CA PRO A 58 -18.08 11.47 29.45
C PRO A 58 -19.29 10.64 28.99
N ASN A 59 -20.10 11.16 28.06
CA ASN A 59 -21.25 10.43 27.52
C ASN A 59 -20.80 9.34 26.54
N GLU A 60 -19.92 9.68 25.61
CA GLU A 60 -19.38 8.77 24.60
C GLU A 60 -18.55 7.65 25.24
N ALA A 61 -17.83 7.96 26.33
CA ALA A 61 -17.04 7.00 27.10
C ALA A 61 -17.85 5.78 27.56
N THR A 62 -19.18 5.88 27.69
CA THR A 62 -20.05 4.77 28.04
C THR A 62 -20.12 3.69 26.96
N HIS A 63 -19.83 4.04 25.71
CA HIS A 63 -19.79 3.12 24.57
C HIS A 63 -18.41 2.49 24.36
N TRP A 64 -17.37 3.00 25.04
CA TRP A 64 -16.01 2.51 24.91
C TRP A 64 -15.77 1.27 25.79
N PRO A 65 -14.90 0.32 25.37
CA PRO A 65 -14.55 -0.85 26.16
C PRO A 65 -13.93 -0.45 27.50
N ALA A 66 -14.37 -1.11 28.58
CA ALA A 66 -13.90 -0.82 29.93
C ALA A 66 -12.38 -1.05 30.13
N SER A 67 -11.74 -1.81 29.25
CA SER A 67 -10.30 -2.03 29.23
C SER A 67 -9.84 -2.50 27.85
N TYR A 68 -8.52 -2.48 27.62
CA TYR A 68 -7.91 -3.06 26.41
C TYR A 68 -8.29 -4.53 26.24
N ARG A 69 -8.30 -5.30 27.33
CA ARG A 69 -8.73 -6.71 27.30
C ARG A 69 -10.19 -6.85 26.89
N GLY A 70 -11.05 -5.95 27.35
CA GLY A 70 -12.45 -5.89 26.92
C GLY A 70 -12.56 -5.61 25.42
N ALA A 71 -11.75 -4.68 24.90
CA ALA A 71 -11.69 -4.39 23.47
C ALA A 71 -11.25 -5.61 22.64
N GLU A 72 -10.23 -6.33 23.09
CA GLU A 72 -9.77 -7.57 22.44
C GLU A 72 -10.88 -8.63 22.38
N LEU A 73 -11.60 -8.83 23.49
CA LEU A 73 -12.69 -9.82 23.55
C LEU A 73 -13.84 -9.48 22.61
N LEU A 74 -14.19 -8.19 22.49
CA LEU A 74 -15.23 -7.74 21.55
C LEU A 74 -14.77 -7.84 20.09
N ALA A 75 -13.47 -7.67 19.84
CA ALA A 75 -12.91 -7.77 18.50
C ALA A 75 -12.74 -9.23 18.04
N GLN A 76 -12.69 -10.23 18.93
CA GLN A 76 -12.52 -11.62 18.50
C GLN A 76 -13.70 -12.13 17.69
N THR A 77 -13.44 -12.64 16.48
CA THR A 77 -14.48 -13.28 15.65
C THR A 77 -14.56 -14.78 15.98
N CYS A 78 -15.79 -15.24 16.28
CA CYS A 78 -16.05 -16.66 16.51
C CYS A 78 -15.78 -17.47 15.22
N GLY A 79 -14.95 -18.51 15.32
CA GLY A 79 -14.81 -19.55 14.29
C GLY A 79 -13.53 -19.53 13.44
N GLN A 80 -12.82 -18.39 13.33
CA GLN A 80 -11.60 -18.31 12.49
C GLN A 80 -10.39 -17.63 13.14
N GLY A 81 -10.47 -17.28 14.43
CA GLY A 81 -9.36 -16.62 15.14
C GLY A 81 -9.02 -15.22 14.59
N GLY A 82 -9.96 -14.59 13.90
CA GLY A 82 -9.81 -13.24 13.35
C GLY A 82 -10.14 -12.17 14.38
N PHE A 83 -9.72 -10.94 14.10
CA PHE A 83 -10.14 -9.74 14.84
C PHE A 83 -10.98 -8.84 13.94
N ALA A 84 -12.21 -8.56 14.34
CA ALA A 84 -13.04 -7.51 13.77
C ALA A 84 -12.48 -6.14 14.16
N ARG A 85 -12.40 -5.23 13.20
CA ARG A 85 -11.89 -3.88 13.43
C ARG A 85 -13.01 -3.03 14.02
N MET A 86 -12.89 -2.71 15.31
CA MET A 86 -13.81 -1.81 16.03
C MET A 86 -13.15 -0.44 16.16
N GLY A 87 -13.92 0.62 15.90
CA GLY A 87 -13.50 2.01 16.06
C GLY A 87 -14.52 2.78 16.88
N TYR A 88 -14.09 3.88 17.50
CA TYR A 88 -14.94 4.78 18.25
C TYR A 88 -14.67 6.20 17.80
N ASP A 89 -15.74 6.96 17.58
CA ASP A 89 -15.63 8.30 17.06
C ASP A 89 -15.19 9.29 18.15
N VAL A 90 -14.43 10.30 17.72
CA VAL A 90 -14.02 11.46 18.51
C VAL A 90 -14.61 12.69 17.84
N GLN A 91 -15.18 13.60 18.62
CA GLN A 91 -15.82 14.80 18.08
C GLN A 91 -14.77 15.70 17.36
N PRO A 92 -15.03 16.15 16.13
CA PRO A 92 -14.04 16.90 15.33
C PRO A 92 -13.54 18.19 16.00
N ASP A 93 -14.42 18.92 16.69
CA ASP A 93 -14.10 20.18 17.35
C ASP A 93 -13.13 20.03 18.54
N ARG A 94 -13.01 18.81 19.10
CA ARG A 94 -12.10 18.49 20.21
C ARG A 94 -10.90 17.64 19.80
N LEU A 95 -10.78 17.30 18.52
CA LEU A 95 -9.78 16.37 18.03
C LEU A 95 -8.34 16.86 18.26
N ALA A 96 -8.10 18.16 18.02
CA ALA A 96 -6.79 18.77 18.22
C ALA A 96 -6.35 18.69 19.69
N GLU A 97 -7.20 19.15 20.61
CA GLU A 97 -6.95 19.10 22.05
C GLU A 97 -6.76 17.65 22.53
N PHE A 98 -7.58 16.72 22.04
CA PHE A 98 -7.46 15.30 22.38
C PHE A 98 -6.11 14.72 21.94
N GLY A 99 -5.67 15.03 20.71
CA GLY A 99 -4.38 14.60 20.19
C GLY A 99 -3.20 15.09 21.03
N GLU A 100 -3.18 16.39 21.38
CA GLU A 100 -2.15 16.98 22.23
C GLU A 100 -2.10 16.32 23.61
N ARG A 101 -3.26 16.19 24.27
CA ARG A 101 -3.36 15.56 25.60
C ARG A 101 -2.93 14.10 25.58
N VAL A 102 -3.20 13.35 24.50
CA VAL A 102 -2.70 11.97 24.32
C VAL A 102 -1.17 11.95 24.32
N LEU A 103 -0.51 12.80 23.54
CA LEU A 103 0.96 12.84 23.49
C LEU A 103 1.59 13.26 24.82
N VAL A 104 1.02 14.25 25.50
CA VAL A 104 1.47 14.67 26.84
C VAL A 104 1.35 13.52 27.84
N ARG A 105 0.16 12.92 27.94
CA ARG A 105 -0.12 11.84 28.90
C ARG A 105 0.69 10.57 28.62
N LEU A 106 0.99 10.28 27.36
CA LEU A 106 1.93 9.20 27.00
C LEU A 106 3.29 9.39 27.69
N GLY A 107 3.87 10.60 27.60
CA GLY A 107 5.17 10.91 28.19
C GLY A 107 5.20 10.94 29.73
N GLU A 108 4.04 11.13 30.36
CA GLU A 108 3.85 11.06 31.82
C GLU A 108 3.72 9.62 32.32
N VAL A 109 3.03 8.75 31.57
CA VAL A 109 2.75 7.36 31.98
C VAL A 109 4.00 6.49 31.94
N ASP A 110 4.88 6.67 30.95
CA ASP A 110 6.09 5.87 30.80
C ASP A 110 7.20 6.66 30.09
N GLN A 111 8.42 6.59 30.62
CA GLN A 111 9.59 7.21 30.00
C GLN A 111 9.84 6.68 28.58
N ALA A 112 9.45 5.43 28.31
CA ALA A 112 9.57 4.79 27.00
C ALA A 112 8.62 5.39 25.94
N TYR A 113 7.61 6.17 26.34
CA TYR A 113 6.67 6.82 25.41
C TYR A 113 6.95 8.32 25.21
N ARG A 114 7.95 8.89 25.88
CA ARG A 114 8.32 10.29 25.67
C ARG A 114 8.77 10.55 24.24
N ASN A 115 8.47 11.74 23.74
CA ASN A 115 8.68 12.17 22.35
C ASN A 115 7.88 11.34 21.33
N ALA A 116 6.77 10.74 21.77
CA ALA A 116 5.79 10.19 20.85
C ALA A 116 5.25 11.29 19.92
N TYR A 117 4.92 10.91 18.70
CA TYR A 117 4.35 11.83 17.71
C TYR A 117 3.37 11.11 16.79
N PHE A 118 2.48 11.87 16.14
CA PHE A 118 1.56 11.34 15.15
C PHE A 118 2.22 11.26 13.77
N GLY A 119 1.99 10.16 13.07
CA GLY A 119 2.30 10.02 11.66
C GLY A 119 1.05 9.68 10.87
N HIS A 120 1.00 10.15 9.63
CA HIS A 120 -0.17 10.03 8.77
C HIS A 120 0.17 9.12 7.60
N GLU A 121 -0.72 8.17 7.33
CA GLU A 121 -0.57 7.19 6.26
C GLU A 121 -1.84 7.20 5.41
N LEU A 122 -1.75 7.79 4.22
CA LEU A 122 -2.82 7.79 3.24
C LEU A 122 -2.64 6.58 2.32
N ARG A 123 -3.57 5.62 2.37
CA ARG A 123 -3.51 4.37 1.60
C ARG A 123 -4.84 4.03 0.96
N GLY A 124 -4.75 3.31 -0.16
CA GLY A 124 -5.92 2.91 -0.93
C GLY A 124 -6.43 3.99 -1.89
N TYR A 125 -5.63 5.03 -2.16
CA TYR A 125 -5.95 6.07 -3.15
C TYR A 125 -5.74 5.63 -4.60
N LYS A 126 -5.14 4.45 -4.84
CA LYS A 126 -4.96 3.88 -6.18
C LYS A 126 -6.29 3.84 -6.93
N GLY A 127 -6.34 4.49 -8.09
CA GLY A 127 -7.51 4.54 -8.97
C GLY A 127 -8.62 5.53 -8.58
N ALA A 128 -8.48 6.31 -7.50
CA ALA A 128 -9.47 7.34 -7.15
C ALA A 128 -9.10 8.76 -7.52
N THR A 129 -7.84 8.97 -7.88
CA THR A 129 -7.29 10.27 -8.29
C THR A 129 -6.62 10.12 -9.65
N ALA A 130 -7.25 9.34 -10.54
CA ALA A 130 -6.80 9.20 -11.92
C ALA A 130 -7.08 10.50 -12.67
N HIS A 131 -6.11 10.93 -13.48
CA HIS A 131 -6.11 12.18 -14.22
C HIS A 131 -5.30 12.02 -15.51
N ASN A 132 -5.51 12.92 -16.45
CA ASN A 132 -4.63 13.06 -17.60
C ASN A 132 -3.27 13.65 -17.16
N PRO A 133 -2.13 12.97 -17.40
CA PRO A 133 -0.82 13.50 -17.01
C PRO A 133 -0.44 14.80 -17.74
N ASP A 134 -1.00 15.05 -18.92
CA ASP A 134 -0.73 16.24 -19.72
C ASP A 134 -1.48 17.49 -19.22
N GLU A 135 -2.52 17.31 -18.40
CA GLU A 135 -3.37 18.39 -17.92
C GLU A 135 -2.98 18.80 -16.49
N GLU A 136 -2.38 19.98 -16.35
CA GLU A 136 -1.91 20.50 -15.06
C GLU A 136 -3.03 20.66 -14.03
N GLU A 137 -4.18 21.22 -14.44
CA GLU A 137 -5.33 21.41 -13.55
C GLU A 137 -5.88 20.08 -13.00
N GLU A 138 -5.91 19.01 -13.81
CA GLU A 138 -6.37 17.70 -13.35
C GLU A 138 -5.39 17.05 -12.34
N ARG A 139 -4.08 17.25 -12.54
CA ARG A 139 -3.04 16.79 -11.61
C ARG A 139 -3.16 17.50 -10.26
N GLU A 140 -3.30 18.82 -10.28
CA GLU A 140 -3.47 19.63 -9.07
C GLU A 140 -4.75 19.26 -8.31
N GLY A 141 -5.90 19.22 -9.00
CA GLY A 141 -7.17 18.87 -8.38
C GLY A 141 -7.20 17.44 -7.81
N SER A 142 -6.52 16.50 -8.47
CA SER A 142 -6.34 15.13 -7.99
C SER A 142 -5.51 15.06 -6.72
N LEU A 143 -4.41 15.82 -6.66
CA LEU A 143 -3.57 15.92 -5.48
C LEU A 143 -4.30 16.59 -4.32
N GLU A 144 -5.00 17.69 -4.57
CA GLU A 144 -5.82 18.38 -3.58
C GLU A 144 -6.89 17.46 -2.98
N THR A 145 -7.58 16.70 -3.84
CA THR A 145 -8.57 15.71 -3.41
C THR A 145 -7.95 14.67 -2.48
N MET A 146 -6.76 14.15 -2.80
CA MET A 146 -6.04 13.19 -1.95
C MET A 146 -5.68 13.80 -0.59
N LEU A 147 -5.22 15.05 -0.58
CA LEU A 147 -4.73 15.75 0.62
C LEU A 147 -5.84 16.44 1.42
N SER A 148 -7.08 16.48 0.94
CA SER A 148 -8.23 17.16 1.57
C SER A 148 -8.51 16.77 3.03
N VAL A 149 -8.02 15.62 3.48
CA VAL A 149 -8.15 15.12 4.85
C VAL A 149 -7.04 15.59 5.79
N LEU A 150 -6.06 16.33 5.27
CA LEU A 150 -4.90 16.82 6.00
C LEU A 150 -5.01 18.32 6.24
N ASP A 151 -4.48 18.75 7.38
CA ASP A 151 -4.17 20.15 7.61
C ASP A 151 -2.89 20.50 6.84
N ARG A 152 -3.06 21.14 5.68
CA ARG A 152 -1.98 21.46 4.72
C ARG A 152 -0.92 22.37 5.33
N ASP A 153 -1.30 23.25 6.27
CA ASP A 153 -0.38 24.20 6.91
C ASP A 153 0.63 23.49 7.83
N GLN A 154 0.35 22.24 8.22
CA GLN A 154 1.23 21.42 9.05
C GLN A 154 2.02 20.36 8.27
N VAL A 155 1.88 20.33 6.94
CA VAL A 155 2.57 19.37 6.08
C VAL A 155 3.87 19.97 5.56
N ASP A 156 5.00 19.39 5.99
CA ASP A 156 6.31 19.64 5.38
C ASP A 156 6.46 18.76 4.14
N GLU A 157 6.24 19.34 2.95
CA GLU A 157 6.20 18.62 1.67
C GLU A 157 7.52 17.92 1.31
N ASP A 158 8.66 18.39 1.85
CA ASP A 158 9.98 17.76 1.65
C ASP A 158 10.17 16.50 2.50
N ARG A 159 9.35 16.32 3.54
CA ARG A 159 9.42 15.18 4.47
C ARG A 159 8.32 14.15 4.26
N TRP A 160 7.35 14.49 3.43
CA TRP A 160 6.28 13.58 3.03
C TRP A 160 6.64 12.89 1.73
N TYR A 161 6.26 11.63 1.62
CA TYR A 161 6.49 10.83 0.44
C TYR A 161 5.18 10.37 -0.17
N ILE A 162 5.12 10.40 -1.49
CA ILE A 162 3.97 10.00 -2.28
C ILE A 162 4.42 9.04 -3.38
N ASP A 163 3.57 8.08 -3.70
CA ASP A 163 3.74 7.19 -4.85
C ASP A 163 2.99 7.80 -6.04
N VAL A 164 3.73 8.29 -7.04
CA VAL A 164 3.19 8.80 -8.31
C VAL A 164 3.30 7.69 -9.34
N ALA A 165 2.27 7.51 -10.18
CA ALA A 165 2.25 6.41 -11.15
C ALA A 165 1.61 6.81 -12.48
N MET A 166 2.14 6.24 -13.56
CA MET A 166 1.52 6.24 -14.89
C MET A 166 1.04 4.84 -15.24
N GLU A 167 -0.13 4.76 -15.88
CA GLU A 167 -0.72 3.52 -16.38
C GLU A 167 -0.87 3.58 -17.91
N PHE A 168 -0.44 2.51 -18.57
CA PHE A 168 -0.53 2.34 -20.02
C PHE A 168 -1.45 1.17 -20.32
N GLY A 169 -2.55 1.43 -21.01
CA GLY A 169 -3.56 0.44 -21.37
C GLY A 169 -3.92 0.49 -22.84
N ARG A 170 -4.40 -0.64 -23.37
CA ARG A 170 -4.99 -0.73 -24.71
C ARG A 170 -6.16 -1.69 -24.66
N ARG A 171 -7.31 -1.28 -25.19
CA ARG A 171 -8.51 -2.11 -25.24
C ARG A 171 -8.24 -3.46 -25.92
N GLY A 172 -8.74 -4.54 -25.34
CA GLY A 172 -8.57 -5.91 -25.81
C GLY A 172 -7.18 -6.51 -25.58
N HIS A 173 -6.33 -5.83 -24.80
CA HIS A 173 -4.97 -6.29 -24.51
C HIS A 173 -4.65 -6.23 -23.01
N VAL A 174 -3.80 -7.16 -22.59
CA VAL A 174 -2.99 -7.04 -21.38
C VAL A 174 -1.68 -6.38 -21.79
N VAL A 175 -1.49 -5.15 -21.32
CA VAL A 175 -0.25 -4.40 -21.52
C VAL A 175 0.69 -4.67 -20.35
N THR A 176 1.94 -5.01 -20.64
CA THR A 176 2.95 -5.40 -19.65
C THR A 176 4.34 -4.93 -20.06
N TRP A 177 5.34 -5.12 -19.19
CA TRP A 177 6.72 -4.66 -19.40
C TRP A 177 7.63 -5.78 -19.93
N ALA A 178 8.47 -5.44 -20.91
CA ALA A 178 9.57 -6.27 -21.37
C ALA A 178 10.79 -6.07 -20.46
N SER A 179 11.35 -7.16 -19.93
CA SER A 179 12.47 -7.11 -18.97
C SER A 179 13.72 -6.41 -19.52
N ARG A 180 13.93 -6.48 -20.84
CA ARG A 180 15.02 -5.79 -21.55
C ARG A 180 14.95 -4.26 -21.47
N SER A 181 13.78 -3.68 -21.16
CA SER A 181 13.58 -2.23 -21.12
C SER A 181 13.85 -1.61 -19.75
N HIS A 182 14.03 -2.42 -18.70
CA HIS A 182 14.10 -1.93 -17.31
C HIS A 182 15.23 -0.92 -17.08
N ALA A 183 16.37 -1.10 -17.75
CA ALA A 183 17.48 -0.17 -17.65
C ALA A 183 17.10 1.23 -18.20
N GLU A 184 16.42 1.28 -19.34
CA GLU A 184 15.97 2.53 -19.94
C GLU A 184 14.86 3.19 -19.13
N ILE A 185 13.95 2.39 -18.54
CA ILE A 185 12.92 2.91 -17.62
C ILE A 185 13.58 3.58 -16.41
N LEU A 186 14.54 2.91 -15.77
CA LEU A 186 15.27 3.48 -14.63
C LEU A 186 16.02 4.78 -15.00
N LEU A 187 16.60 4.85 -16.20
CA LEU A 187 17.22 6.07 -16.71
C LEU A 187 16.21 7.19 -16.93
N ALA A 188 15.03 6.88 -17.45
CA ALA A 188 13.98 7.86 -17.73
C ALA A 188 13.38 8.45 -16.44
N ILE A 189 13.08 7.61 -15.45
CA ILE A 189 12.44 8.05 -14.20
C ILE A 189 13.41 8.70 -13.21
N CYS A 190 14.72 8.47 -13.37
CA CYS A 190 15.80 9.10 -12.58
C CYS A 190 16.77 9.91 -13.45
N PRO A 191 16.36 11.09 -13.95
CA PRO A 191 17.22 11.95 -14.76
C PRO A 191 18.53 12.29 -14.04
N GLY A 192 19.66 11.98 -14.66
CA GLY A 192 21.00 12.19 -14.08
C GLY A 192 21.68 10.91 -13.59
N LEU A 193 20.95 9.79 -13.53
CA LEU A 193 21.57 8.49 -13.28
C LEU A 193 22.37 8.04 -14.52
N ARG A 194 23.61 7.60 -14.31
CA ARG A 194 24.44 7.04 -15.39
C ARG A 194 24.07 5.58 -15.63
N ARG A 195 24.18 5.12 -16.88
CA ARG A 195 23.92 3.72 -17.26
C ARG A 195 24.66 2.70 -16.40
N GLU A 196 25.93 2.95 -16.10
CA GLU A 196 26.75 2.08 -15.24
C GLU A 196 26.15 1.91 -13.82
N HIS A 197 25.52 2.96 -13.28
CA HIS A 197 24.87 2.90 -11.96
C HIS A 197 23.58 2.08 -12.04
N VAL A 198 22.80 2.23 -13.11
CA VAL A 198 21.61 1.41 -13.37
C VAL A 198 21.98 -0.06 -13.47
N GLU A 199 23.00 -0.40 -14.26
CA GLU A 199 23.45 -1.78 -14.42
C GLU A 199 23.96 -2.37 -13.10
N ARG A 200 24.66 -1.58 -12.30
CA ARG A 200 25.10 -1.99 -10.96
C ARG A 200 23.91 -2.22 -10.04
N ARG A 201 22.91 -1.33 -10.07
CA ARG A 201 21.67 -1.43 -9.28
C ARG A 201 20.91 -2.69 -9.65
N MET A 202 20.74 -2.97 -10.94
CA MET A 202 20.05 -4.17 -11.44
C MET A 202 20.74 -5.49 -11.03
N LYS A 203 22.03 -5.45 -10.72
CA LYS A 203 22.80 -6.61 -10.21
C LYS A 203 22.85 -6.69 -8.68
N SER A 204 22.28 -5.72 -7.98
CA SER A 204 22.31 -5.62 -6.52
C SER A 204 21.10 -6.30 -5.87
N LYS A 205 21.14 -6.45 -4.54
CA LYS A 205 19.99 -6.94 -3.75
C LYS A 205 18.83 -5.95 -3.66
N GLN A 206 19.06 -4.69 -4.03
CA GLN A 206 18.06 -3.62 -4.03
C GLN A 206 17.20 -3.61 -5.30
N TYR A 207 17.47 -4.51 -6.24
CA TYR A 207 16.67 -4.69 -7.45
C TYR A 207 16.08 -6.10 -7.46
N HIS A 208 14.79 -6.19 -7.71
CA HIS A 208 14.03 -7.43 -7.81
C HIS A 208 13.35 -7.49 -9.17
N LEU A 209 13.60 -8.58 -9.90
CA LEU A 209 12.90 -8.88 -11.14
C LEU A 209 11.63 -9.68 -10.83
N ASP A 210 10.47 -9.12 -11.18
CA ASP A 210 9.17 -9.71 -10.91
C ASP A 210 8.64 -10.37 -12.19
N ARG A 211 9.05 -11.61 -12.45
CA ARG A 211 8.61 -12.37 -13.63
C ARG A 211 7.13 -12.68 -13.56
N LEU A 212 6.44 -12.50 -14.69
CA LEU A 212 5.01 -12.76 -14.81
C LEU A 212 4.77 -14.11 -15.48
N SER A 213 3.90 -14.94 -14.91
CA SER A 213 3.46 -16.22 -15.49
C SER A 213 4.61 -17.14 -15.96
N HIS A 214 5.73 -17.14 -15.23
CA HIS A 214 6.97 -17.86 -15.59
C HIS A 214 7.62 -17.45 -16.92
N LEU A 215 7.16 -16.37 -17.56
CA LEU A 215 7.77 -15.79 -18.75
C LEU A 215 9.04 -15.03 -18.33
N LEU A 216 10.18 -15.40 -18.92
CA LEU A 216 11.48 -14.83 -18.53
C LEU A 216 11.66 -13.38 -19.03
N GLU A 217 11.08 -13.06 -20.17
CA GLU A 217 11.19 -11.76 -20.84
C GLU A 217 10.05 -10.81 -20.51
N VAL A 218 8.96 -11.31 -19.90
CA VAL A 218 7.82 -10.52 -19.45
C VAL A 218 7.91 -10.39 -17.95
N ALA A 219 8.31 -9.21 -17.49
CA ALA A 219 8.56 -8.98 -16.09
C ALA A 219 8.34 -7.53 -15.72
N GLY A 220 7.84 -7.32 -14.51
CA GLY A 220 8.02 -6.06 -13.81
C GLY A 220 9.34 -6.02 -13.06
N PHE A 221 9.56 -4.95 -12.32
CA PHE A 221 10.66 -4.88 -11.36
C PHE A 221 10.28 -4.02 -10.16
N ARG A 222 11.03 -4.20 -9.08
CA ARG A 222 11.09 -3.31 -7.92
C ARG A 222 12.53 -2.89 -7.70
N ALA A 223 12.76 -1.61 -7.47
CA ALA A 223 14.08 -1.07 -7.20
C ALA A 223 14.02 -0.10 -6.02
N GLU A 224 14.77 -0.39 -4.96
CA GLU A 224 15.17 0.65 -4.01
C GLU A 224 16.19 1.53 -4.71
N MET A 225 16.04 2.84 -4.57
CA MET A 225 16.91 3.82 -5.17
C MET A 225 17.63 4.58 -4.05
N GLU A 226 18.90 4.90 -4.26
CA GLU A 226 19.63 5.79 -3.36
C GLU A 226 19.51 7.23 -3.86
N PHE A 227 19.80 8.20 -3.01
CA PHE A 227 19.86 9.60 -3.43
C PHE A 227 20.96 9.78 -4.49
N TRP A 228 20.57 10.05 -5.74
CA TRP A 228 21.50 10.28 -6.85
C TRP A 228 21.23 11.66 -7.48
N GLY A 229 21.88 12.71 -6.97
CA GLY A 229 21.85 14.03 -7.60
C GLY A 229 20.73 14.95 -7.12
N ARG A 230 19.98 15.57 -8.04
CA ARG A 230 19.00 16.64 -7.72
C ARG A 230 17.57 16.15 -7.46
N LYS A 231 17.25 14.90 -7.82
CA LYS A 231 15.91 14.32 -7.70
C LYS A 231 15.96 13.07 -6.82
N GLU A 232 15.10 13.02 -5.81
CA GLU A 232 15.06 11.95 -4.82
C GLU A 232 13.93 10.97 -5.15
N VAL A 233 14.23 10.02 -6.05
CA VAL A 233 13.41 8.82 -6.18
C VAL A 233 13.91 7.83 -5.14
N LEU A 234 13.08 7.45 -4.17
CA LEU A 234 13.45 6.45 -3.14
C LEU A 234 13.14 5.02 -3.56
N TRP A 235 12.12 4.86 -4.39
CA TRP A 235 11.61 3.56 -4.80
C TRP A 235 11.02 3.69 -6.20
N ALA A 236 11.26 2.69 -7.04
CA ALA A 236 10.63 2.57 -8.34
C ALA A 236 10.06 1.16 -8.50
N GLN A 237 8.90 1.06 -9.15
CA GLN A 237 8.28 -0.21 -9.47
C GLN A 237 7.62 -0.16 -10.85
N CYS A 238 7.85 -1.18 -11.65
CA CYS A 238 7.05 -1.48 -12.83
C CYS A 238 6.32 -2.80 -12.63
N TYR A 239 5.02 -2.85 -12.95
CA TYR A 239 4.22 -4.06 -12.82
C TYR A 239 2.97 -4.01 -13.70
N THR A 240 2.30 -5.14 -13.84
CA THR A 240 1.03 -5.26 -14.58
C THR A 240 -0.14 -5.30 -13.61
N THR A 241 -1.27 -4.70 -13.98
CA THR A 241 -2.45 -4.61 -13.10
C THR A 241 -3.32 -5.87 -13.11
N ASP A 242 -2.95 -6.90 -13.87
CA ASP A 242 -3.61 -8.22 -13.97
C ASP A 242 -3.75 -8.92 -12.61
N LYS A 243 -2.88 -8.59 -11.64
CA LYS A 243 -3.02 -9.01 -10.23
C LYS A 243 -4.40 -8.72 -9.65
N ALA A 244 -5.18 -7.78 -10.19
CA ALA A 244 -6.54 -7.51 -9.75
C ALA A 244 -7.45 -8.77 -9.82
N ALA A 245 -7.19 -9.68 -10.76
CA ALA A 245 -7.94 -10.94 -10.90
C ALA A 245 -7.64 -11.97 -9.79
N SER A 246 -6.47 -11.88 -9.14
CA SER A 246 -6.01 -12.85 -8.14
C SER A 246 -5.76 -12.25 -6.75
N ALA A 247 -5.81 -10.92 -6.60
CA ALA A 247 -5.56 -10.23 -5.34
C ALA A 247 -6.69 -10.48 -4.33
N GLN A 248 -6.36 -11.07 -3.18
CA GLN A 248 -7.30 -11.33 -2.10
C GLN A 248 -6.76 -10.73 -0.78
N LEU A 249 -7.58 -9.92 -0.11
CA LEU A 249 -7.25 -9.34 1.20
C LEU A 249 -7.39 -10.35 2.36
N HIS A 250 -8.05 -11.47 2.10
CA HIS A 250 -8.23 -12.58 3.03
C HIS A 250 -7.50 -13.82 2.51
N ASN A 251 -7.35 -14.85 3.35
CA ASN A 251 -6.81 -16.14 2.95
C ASN A 251 -7.80 -16.88 2.01
N GLY A 252 -7.81 -16.49 0.74
CA GLY A 252 -8.63 -17.12 -0.29
C GLY A 252 -7.88 -18.20 -1.08
N ILE A 253 -8.42 -18.55 -2.25
CA ILE A 253 -7.91 -19.63 -3.11
C ILE A 253 -6.52 -19.35 -3.69
N PHE A 254 -6.17 -18.08 -3.90
CA PHE A 254 -4.87 -17.63 -4.45
C PHE A 254 -3.78 -17.44 -3.38
N LYS A 255 -3.97 -17.94 -2.15
CA LYS A 255 -2.95 -17.88 -1.09
C LYS A 255 -1.68 -18.64 -1.49
N THR A 256 -0.55 -18.24 -0.93
CA THR A 256 0.71 -19.00 -1.00
C THR A 256 0.51 -20.41 -0.47
N ARG A 257 0.98 -21.41 -1.23
CA ARG A 257 0.91 -22.84 -0.89
C ARG A 257 2.27 -23.36 -0.46
N TRP A 258 2.28 -24.24 0.53
CA TRP A 258 3.50 -24.86 1.04
C TRP A 258 3.67 -26.28 0.51
N PRO A 259 4.89 -26.75 0.25
CA PRO A 259 5.13 -28.14 -0.18
C PRO A 259 4.54 -29.20 0.76
N SER A 260 4.40 -28.88 2.05
CA SER A 260 3.76 -29.76 3.03
C SER A 260 2.29 -30.07 2.73
N GLU A 261 1.58 -29.18 2.02
CA GLU A 261 0.18 -29.41 1.60
C GLU A 261 0.06 -30.58 0.60
N LEU A 262 1.17 -30.97 -0.05
CA LEU A 262 1.21 -32.12 -0.95
C LEU A 262 1.33 -33.46 -0.21
N LEU A 263 1.63 -33.44 1.09
CA LEU A 263 1.93 -34.64 1.87
C LEU A 263 0.70 -35.23 2.57
N LYS A 264 -0.40 -34.47 2.69
CA LYS A 264 -1.64 -34.93 3.31
C LYS A 264 -2.75 -34.98 2.28
N GLU A 265 -3.43 -36.12 2.18
CA GLU A 265 -4.51 -36.36 1.22
C GLU A 265 -5.60 -35.27 1.29
N SER A 266 -6.06 -34.90 2.48
CA SER A 266 -7.08 -33.86 2.65
C SER A 266 -6.63 -32.46 2.23
N GLU A 267 -5.34 -32.13 2.35
CA GLU A 267 -4.78 -30.85 1.91
C GLU A 267 -4.55 -30.84 0.41
N LEU A 268 -4.10 -31.97 -0.16
CA LEU A 268 -3.97 -32.17 -1.60
C LEU A 268 -5.32 -32.07 -2.30
N ASP A 269 -6.35 -32.73 -1.78
CA ASP A 269 -7.72 -32.65 -2.30
C ASP A 269 -8.25 -31.21 -2.28
N ARG A 270 -7.95 -30.47 -1.21
CA ARG A 270 -8.30 -29.05 -1.12
C ARG A 270 -7.55 -28.23 -2.16
N LEU A 271 -6.25 -28.47 -2.33
CA LEU A 271 -5.44 -27.80 -3.35
C LEU A 271 -5.99 -28.05 -4.76
N LEU A 272 -6.34 -29.30 -5.09
CA LEU A 272 -6.93 -29.64 -6.38
C LEU A 272 -8.26 -28.91 -6.62
N ARG A 273 -9.14 -28.87 -5.62
CA ARG A 273 -10.39 -28.08 -5.71
C ARG A 273 -10.14 -26.59 -5.87
N ASP A 274 -9.15 -26.05 -5.15
CA ASP A 274 -8.79 -24.64 -5.27
C ASP A 274 -8.21 -24.34 -6.66
N MET A 275 -7.42 -25.25 -7.24
CA MET A 275 -6.89 -25.13 -8.61
C MET A 275 -7.99 -25.14 -9.67
N VAL A 276 -9.03 -25.96 -9.52
CA VAL A 276 -10.20 -25.93 -10.42
C VAL A 276 -10.85 -24.54 -10.39
N LYS A 277 -11.09 -23.98 -9.19
CA LYS A 277 -11.66 -22.64 -9.03
C LYS A 277 -10.77 -21.52 -9.57
N MET A 278 -9.45 -21.65 -9.40
CA MET A 278 -8.50 -20.71 -9.98
C MET A 278 -8.57 -20.75 -11.52
N SER A 279 -8.64 -21.94 -12.11
CA SER A 279 -8.81 -22.10 -13.56
C SER A 279 -10.14 -21.56 -14.08
N GLU A 280 -11.24 -21.77 -13.35
CA GLU A 280 -12.55 -21.17 -13.67
C GLU A 280 -12.47 -19.64 -13.69
N MET A 281 -11.83 -19.04 -12.68
CA MET A 281 -11.63 -17.59 -12.62
C MET A 281 -10.81 -17.07 -13.82
N LEU A 282 -9.73 -17.76 -14.19
CA LEU A 282 -8.93 -17.39 -15.36
C LEU A 282 -9.72 -17.55 -16.66
N ALA A 283 -10.55 -18.58 -16.79
CA ALA A 283 -11.44 -18.74 -17.94
C ALA A 283 -12.47 -17.61 -18.05
N ILE A 284 -13.02 -17.15 -16.92
CA ILE A 284 -13.89 -15.95 -16.87
C ILE A 284 -13.11 -14.73 -17.34
N CYS A 285 -11.88 -14.53 -16.84
CA CYS A 285 -11.00 -13.43 -17.29
C CYS A 285 -10.69 -13.53 -18.79
N ALA A 286 -10.59 -14.74 -19.36
CA ALA A 286 -10.42 -14.97 -20.79
C ALA A 286 -11.69 -14.69 -21.63
N GLY A 287 -12.80 -14.26 -21.01
CA GLY A 287 -14.07 -14.02 -21.68
C GLY A 287 -14.90 -15.28 -21.92
N LYS A 288 -14.69 -16.36 -21.16
CA LYS A 288 -15.46 -17.62 -21.25
C LYS A 288 -16.51 -17.78 -20.13
N GLY A 289 -16.79 -16.72 -19.39
CA GLY A 289 -17.79 -16.72 -18.31
C GLY A 289 -19.22 -16.68 -18.84
N GLU A 290 -20.17 -17.06 -17.99
CA GLU A 290 -21.59 -16.79 -18.24
C GLU A 290 -21.82 -15.28 -18.28
N VAL A 291 -22.50 -14.82 -19.33
CA VAL A 291 -22.88 -13.42 -19.52
C VAL A 291 -24.39 -13.34 -19.70
N GLU A 292 -24.97 -12.24 -19.25
CA GLU A 292 -26.40 -11.98 -19.46
C GLU A 292 -26.73 -11.95 -20.96
N GLU A 293 -27.95 -12.35 -21.30
CA GLU A 293 -28.43 -12.37 -22.69
C GLU A 293 -28.32 -10.97 -23.31
N GLY A 294 -27.57 -10.85 -24.41
CA GLY A 294 -27.31 -9.57 -25.09
C GLY A 294 -26.00 -8.88 -24.67
N VAL A 295 -25.21 -9.45 -23.77
CA VAL A 295 -23.88 -8.95 -23.40
C VAL A 295 -22.79 -9.83 -24.01
N GLU A 296 -21.85 -9.23 -24.76
CA GLU A 296 -20.68 -9.97 -25.25
C GLU A 296 -19.67 -10.18 -24.12
N ALA A 297 -19.31 -11.44 -23.87
CA ALA A 297 -18.20 -11.76 -22.98
C ALA A 297 -16.90 -11.22 -23.57
N THR A 298 -16.26 -10.29 -22.86
CA THR A 298 -14.98 -9.72 -23.26
C THR A 298 -13.91 -10.15 -22.27
N ALA A 299 -12.73 -10.50 -22.80
CA ALA A 299 -11.60 -10.81 -21.96
C ALA A 299 -11.18 -9.56 -21.16
N GLN A 300 -10.77 -9.78 -19.92
CA GLN A 300 -10.36 -8.72 -19.00
C GLN A 300 -9.04 -8.11 -19.47
N ASP A 301 -9.00 -6.79 -19.62
CA ASP A 301 -7.78 -6.07 -19.95
C ASP A 301 -6.92 -5.82 -18.70
N ALA A 302 -5.63 -5.53 -18.92
CA ALA A 302 -4.72 -5.08 -17.88
C ALA A 302 -3.77 -4.00 -18.41
N CYS A 303 -3.28 -3.17 -17.51
CA CYS A 303 -2.39 -2.05 -17.80
C CYS A 303 -0.99 -2.33 -17.29
N ALA A 304 0.00 -1.85 -18.04
CA ALA A 304 1.36 -1.72 -17.55
C ALA A 304 1.42 -0.46 -16.68
N ARG A 305 1.98 -0.57 -15.49
CA ARG A 305 2.12 0.55 -14.55
C ARG A 305 3.58 0.76 -14.19
N VAL A 306 3.99 2.02 -14.16
CA VAL A 306 5.25 2.49 -13.56
C VAL A 306 4.88 3.39 -12.39
N GLU A 307 5.54 3.20 -11.25
CA GLU A 307 5.28 3.91 -10.00
C GLU A 307 6.62 4.33 -9.39
N VAL A 308 6.72 5.57 -8.95
CA VAL A 308 7.90 6.11 -8.25
C VAL A 308 7.48 6.72 -6.92
N ARG A 309 8.30 6.50 -5.89
CA ARG A 309 8.17 7.19 -4.61
C ARG A 309 9.09 8.40 -4.58
N VAL A 310 8.46 9.56 -4.44
CA VAL A 310 9.12 10.88 -4.45
C VAL A 310 8.62 11.70 -3.27
N THR A 311 9.24 12.86 -3.04
CA THR A 311 8.73 13.82 -2.05
C THR A 311 7.40 14.41 -2.50
N LEU A 312 6.57 14.85 -1.56
CA LEU A 312 5.30 15.49 -1.89
C LEU A 312 5.52 16.78 -2.70
N ALA A 313 6.61 17.50 -2.45
CA ALA A 313 7.01 18.68 -3.22
C ALA A 313 7.22 18.39 -4.72
N GLN A 314 7.49 17.13 -5.08
CA GLN A 314 7.74 16.69 -6.46
C GLN A 314 6.52 16.03 -7.12
N ALA A 315 5.40 15.91 -6.40
CA ALA A 315 4.25 15.09 -6.80
C ALA A 315 3.65 15.46 -8.16
N LEU A 316 3.64 16.75 -8.51
CA LEU A 316 3.04 17.27 -9.74
C LEU A 316 4.01 17.25 -10.94
N THR A 317 5.32 17.22 -10.67
CA THR A 317 6.36 17.36 -11.71
C THR A 317 7.03 16.05 -12.07
N ASP A 318 6.91 15.03 -11.22
CA ASP A 318 7.55 13.74 -11.43
C ASP A 318 6.66 12.75 -12.16
N LEU A 319 7.29 11.97 -13.05
CA LEU A 319 6.63 10.91 -13.83
C LEU A 319 5.39 11.44 -14.60
N VAL A 320 5.57 12.59 -15.24
CA VAL A 320 4.56 13.22 -16.11
C VAL A 320 4.57 12.59 -17.50
N ASP A 321 5.76 12.25 -17.98
CA ASP A 321 5.95 11.67 -19.31
C ASP A 321 7.05 10.59 -19.30
N LEU A 322 6.98 9.68 -20.26
CA LEU A 322 8.03 8.73 -20.60
C LEU A 322 8.30 8.78 -22.12
N PRO A 323 9.57 8.73 -22.57
CA PRO A 323 9.88 8.84 -23.99
C PRO A 323 9.15 7.81 -24.85
N ASP A 324 8.52 8.23 -25.96
CA ASP A 324 7.78 7.33 -26.87
C ASP A 324 8.60 6.11 -27.30
N GLY A 325 9.86 6.32 -27.70
CA GLY A 325 10.73 5.21 -28.10
C GLY A 325 11.01 4.20 -26.98
N LEU A 326 10.95 4.61 -25.71
CA LEU A 326 10.99 3.69 -24.57
C LEU A 326 9.70 2.86 -24.51
N LEU A 327 8.54 3.51 -24.63
CA LEU A 327 7.24 2.85 -24.58
C LEU A 327 7.08 1.84 -25.73
N GLU A 328 7.43 2.21 -26.95
CA GLU A 328 7.38 1.34 -28.13
C GLU A 328 8.21 0.06 -27.99
N ARG A 329 9.38 0.15 -27.34
CA ARG A 329 10.29 -0.99 -27.17
C ARG A 329 10.05 -1.78 -25.89
N GLY A 330 9.49 -1.12 -24.87
CA GLY A 330 9.36 -1.62 -23.50
C GLY A 330 7.98 -2.17 -23.17
N LEU A 331 6.93 -1.72 -23.83
CA LEU A 331 5.58 -2.24 -23.63
C LEU A 331 5.31 -3.44 -24.54
N LEU A 332 4.83 -4.52 -23.94
CA LEU A 332 4.30 -5.68 -24.63
C LEU A 332 2.78 -5.62 -24.57
N GLN A 333 2.14 -5.86 -25.71
CA GLN A 333 0.69 -5.83 -25.84
C GLN A 333 0.24 -7.23 -26.25
N ILE A 334 -0.33 -7.96 -25.30
CA ILE A 334 -0.74 -9.35 -25.49
C ILE A 334 -2.27 -9.36 -25.57
N PRO A 335 -2.90 -9.98 -26.59
CA PRO A 335 -4.36 -10.08 -26.64
C PRO A 335 -4.90 -10.67 -25.34
N SER A 336 -5.90 -10.02 -24.73
CA SER A 336 -6.35 -10.36 -23.38
C SER A 336 -6.80 -11.82 -23.26
N TRP A 337 -7.51 -12.34 -24.27
CA TRP A 337 -7.96 -13.74 -24.31
C TRP A 337 -6.82 -14.77 -24.35
N GLN A 338 -5.62 -14.37 -24.78
CA GLN A 338 -4.44 -15.24 -24.85
C GLN A 338 -3.61 -15.17 -23.57
N TRP A 339 -3.67 -14.03 -22.85
CA TRP A 339 -2.96 -13.85 -21.59
C TRP A 339 -3.54 -14.73 -20.48
N TRP A 340 -4.86 -14.75 -20.38
CA TRP A 340 -5.64 -15.56 -19.43
C TRP A 340 -5.77 -17.01 -19.91
#